data_AF-A0A838CWS9-F1
#
_entry.id   AF-A0A838CWS9-F1
#
_cell.length_a   1.000
_cell.length_b   1.000
_cell.length_c   1.000
_cell.angle_alpha   90.00
_cell.angle_beta   90.00
_cell.angle_gamma   90.00
#
_symmetry.space_group_name_H-M   'P 1'
#
loop_
_entity.id
_entity.type
_entity.pdbx_description
1 polymer ?
#
loop_
_entity_poly.entity_id
_entity_poly.type
_entity_poly.pdbx_seq_one_letter_code
_entity_poly.pdbx_strand_id
1 'polypeptide(L)'
;MSQYLDRVEPEEVRFLMDFSEFKEYVTEMLGDANDLVTIDIQYDKIEDRTGATIIRPMVKLNEISTLNEEQRHLILDSGFSIDREPFDNGDYAMEQIFGPQYTIANATEDADGSFFTIEMPYRFFISQKN
;
A
#
# COMPACT_ATOMS: atom_id res chain seq x y z
N MET A 1 -20.62 26.36 -32.55
CA MET A 1 -19.89 25.07 -32.52
C MET A 1 -18.67 25.26 -31.62
N SER A 2 -18.43 24.28 -30.74
CA SER A 2 -17.26 24.10 -29.86
C SER A 2 -17.22 24.85 -28.53
N GLN A 3 -17.98 24.34 -27.54
CA GLN A 3 -17.63 24.41 -26.11
C GLN A 3 -17.49 23.00 -25.46
N TYR A 4 -17.58 21.94 -26.26
CA TYR A 4 -17.56 20.54 -25.78
C TYR A 4 -16.15 19.96 -25.58
N LEU A 5 -15.09 20.74 -25.80
CA LEU A 5 -13.69 20.29 -25.71
C LEU A 5 -12.94 20.78 -24.47
N ASP A 6 -13.54 21.62 -23.61
CA ASP A 6 -12.79 22.33 -22.57
C ASP A 6 -12.80 21.70 -21.18
N ARG A 7 -13.41 20.53 -20.98
CA ARG A 7 -13.34 19.80 -19.69
C ARG A 7 -13.36 18.29 -19.90
N VAL A 8 -12.26 17.75 -20.42
CA VAL A 8 -11.97 16.33 -20.19
C VAL A 8 -11.33 16.25 -18.81
N GLU A 9 -12.16 16.01 -17.79
CA GLU A 9 -11.63 15.61 -16.49
C GLU A 9 -11.02 14.21 -16.66
N PRO A 10 -9.77 13.99 -16.21
CA PRO A 10 -9.18 12.65 -16.27
C PRO A 10 -10.05 11.69 -15.45
N GLU A 11 -10.22 10.45 -15.93
CA GLU A 11 -11.01 9.45 -15.19
C GLU A 11 -10.21 8.90 -14.00
N GLU A 12 -8.90 8.72 -14.18
CA GLU A 12 -7.99 8.10 -13.22
C GLU A 12 -6.66 8.86 -13.14
N VAL A 13 -6.02 8.77 -11.97
CA VAL A 13 -4.67 9.26 -11.70
C VAL A 13 -3.78 8.07 -11.42
N ARG A 14 -2.60 8.06 -12.04
CA ARG A 14 -1.59 7.01 -11.86
C ARG A 14 -0.46 7.50 -10.97
N PHE A 15 -0.09 6.67 -10.00
CA PHE A 15 1.06 6.85 -9.14
C PHE A 15 2.04 5.71 -9.38
N LEU A 16 3.32 6.04 -9.39
CA LEU A 16 4.39 5.07 -9.31
C LEU A 16 4.94 5.16 -7.89
N MET A 17 4.97 4.03 -7.19
CA MET A 17 5.46 3.95 -5.82
C MET A 17 6.50 2.87 -5.73
N ASP A 18 7.71 3.24 -5.33
CA ASP A 18 8.79 2.29 -5.14
C ASP A 18 8.55 1.47 -3.87
N PHE A 19 9.03 0.23 -3.82
CA PHE A 19 8.88 -0.61 -2.61
C PHE A 19 9.66 -0.03 -1.43
N SER A 20 10.76 0.67 -1.71
CA SER A 20 11.50 1.42 -0.70
C SER A 20 10.67 2.59 -0.16
N GLU A 21 9.99 3.34 -1.02
CA GLU A 21 9.07 4.41 -0.59
C GLU A 21 7.91 3.84 0.23
N PHE A 22 7.32 2.72 -0.22
CA PHE A 22 6.26 2.07 0.54
C PHE A 22 6.75 1.58 1.92
N LYS A 23 7.96 1.03 1.99
CA LYS A 23 8.59 0.64 3.25
C LYS A 23 8.82 1.83 4.18
N GLU A 24 9.19 2.99 3.64
CA GLU A 24 9.33 4.22 4.42
C GLU A 24 8.00 4.64 5.03
N TYR A 25 6.90 4.64 4.27
CA TYR A 25 5.56 4.90 4.81
C TYR A 25 5.17 3.91 5.92
N VAL A 26 5.39 2.61 5.71
CA VAL A 26 5.13 1.60 6.74
C VAL A 26 5.97 1.85 8.00
N THR A 27 7.22 2.25 7.83
CA THR A 27 8.13 2.59 8.94
C THR A 27 7.59 3.78 9.73
N GLU A 28 7.13 4.82 9.05
CA GLU A 28 6.51 5.99 9.69
C GLU A 28 5.23 5.63 10.44
N MET A 29 4.39 4.76 9.86
CA MET A 29 3.15 4.31 10.50
C MET A 29 3.40 3.44 11.75
N LEU A 30 4.45 2.61 11.74
CA LEU A 30 4.85 1.82 12.91
C LEU A 30 5.35 2.69 14.07
N GLY A 31 5.88 3.88 13.78
CA GLY A 31 6.35 4.82 14.80
C GLY A 31 7.35 4.18 15.77
N ASP A 32 7.05 4.25 17.07
CA ASP A 32 7.90 3.69 18.13
C ASP A 32 8.07 2.16 18.04
N ALA A 33 7.17 1.47 17.32
CA ALA A 33 7.24 0.02 17.13
C ALA A 33 8.26 -0.41 16.05
N ASN A 34 8.78 0.53 15.26
CA ASN A 34 9.69 0.22 14.15
C ASN A 34 10.95 -0.54 14.62
N ASP A 35 11.52 -0.16 15.76
CA ASP A 35 12.75 -0.78 16.28
C ASP A 35 12.54 -2.22 16.80
N LEU A 36 11.30 -2.71 16.81
CA LEU A 36 10.94 -4.06 17.26
C LEU A 36 10.89 -5.07 16.11
N VAL A 37 10.75 -4.61 14.87
CA VAL A 37 10.47 -5.45 13.70
C VAL A 37 11.35 -5.08 12.51
N THR A 38 11.62 -6.08 11.68
CA THR A 38 12.09 -5.87 10.31
C THR A 38 10.91 -5.90 9.35
N ILE A 39 10.87 -4.93 8.44
CA ILE A 39 9.81 -4.82 7.43
C ILE A 39 10.33 -5.41 6.12
N ASP A 40 9.59 -6.36 5.57
CA ASP A 40 9.79 -6.93 4.24
C ASP A 40 8.55 -6.65 3.37
N ILE A 41 8.78 -6.05 2.20
CA ILE A 41 7.72 -5.66 1.26
C ILE A 41 7.72 -6.66 0.11
N GLN A 42 6.55 -7.25 -0.10
CA GLN A 42 6.32 -8.22 -1.17
C GLN A 42 4.96 -7.92 -1.82
N TYR A 43 4.57 -8.73 -2.80
CA TYR A 43 3.22 -8.73 -3.35
C TYR A 43 2.87 -10.12 -3.85
N ASP A 44 1.58 -10.37 -4.02
CA ASP A 44 1.08 -11.56 -4.69
C ASP A 44 0.16 -11.19 -5.85
N LYS A 45 0.05 -12.10 -6.82
CA LYS A 45 -0.85 -12.00 -7.97
C LYS A 45 -1.94 -13.04 -7.82
N ILE A 46 -3.13 -12.58 -7.44
CA ILE A 46 -4.29 -13.42 -7.20
C ILE A 46 -5.19 -13.34 -8.42
N GLU A 47 -5.61 -14.48 -8.98
CA GLU A 47 -6.65 -14.50 -10.00
C GLU A 47 -8.03 -14.45 -9.34
N ASP A 48 -8.83 -13.45 -9.68
CA ASP A 48 -10.23 -13.41 -9.29
C ASP A 48 -11.07 -14.39 -10.11
N ARG A 49 -12.29 -14.69 -9.65
CA ARG A 49 -13.29 -15.55 -10.31
C ARG A 49 -13.65 -15.11 -11.73
N THR A 50 -13.36 -13.85 -12.06
CA THR A 50 -13.54 -13.26 -13.40
C THR A 50 -12.37 -13.53 -14.35
N GLY A 51 -11.27 -14.13 -13.86
CA GLY A 51 -10.02 -14.32 -14.59
C GLY A 51 -9.13 -13.07 -14.62
N ALA A 52 -9.50 -12.01 -13.89
CA ALA A 52 -8.67 -10.82 -13.74
C ALA A 52 -7.55 -11.07 -12.70
N THR A 53 -6.32 -10.67 -13.02
CA THR A 53 -5.21 -10.68 -12.06
C THR A 53 -5.29 -9.46 -11.16
N ILE A 54 -5.43 -9.68 -9.86
CA ILE A 54 -5.36 -8.68 -8.81
C ILE A 54 -3.97 -8.75 -8.19
N ILE A 55 -3.35 -7.59 -8.01
CA ILE A 55 -2.07 -7.47 -7.33
C ILE A 55 -2.34 -6.99 -5.91
N ARG A 56 -1.97 -7.79 -4.92
CA ARG A 56 -2.17 -7.46 -3.51
C ARG A 56 -0.81 -7.23 -2.84
N PRO A 57 -0.57 -6.07 -2.22
CA PRO A 57 0.67 -5.78 -1.54
C PRO A 57 0.76 -6.60 -0.24
N MET A 58 1.97 -6.94 0.16
CA MET A 58 2.25 -7.64 1.41
C MET A 58 3.28 -6.87 2.22
N VAL A 59 2.95 -6.66 3.49
CA VAL A 59 3.87 -6.10 4.48
C VAL A 59 4.10 -7.17 5.54
N LYS A 60 5.26 -7.81 5.45
CA LYS A 60 5.66 -8.84 6.41
C LYS A 60 6.52 -8.22 7.49
N LEU A 61 6.07 -8.35 8.74
CA LEU A 61 6.83 -7.95 9.91
C LEU A 61 7.51 -9.18 10.50
N ASN A 62 8.82 -9.16 10.63
CA ASN A 62 9.56 -10.20 11.35
C ASN A 62 10.16 -9.61 12.63
N GLU A 63 9.94 -10.27 13.76
CA GLU A 63 10.50 -9.85 15.04
C GLU A 63 12.04 -9.82 15.00
N ILE A 64 12.65 -8.73 15.49
CA ILE A 64 14.11 -8.64 15.62
C ILE A 64 14.60 -9.51 16.79
N SER A 65 13.77 -9.66 17.82
CA SER A 65 14.06 -10.44 19.03
C SER A 65 12.76 -10.94 19.65
N THR A 66 12.83 -11.81 20.66
CA THR A 66 11.63 -12.31 21.35
C THR A 66 10.87 -11.16 22.01
N LEU A 67 9.71 -10.80 21.44
CA LEU A 67 8.87 -9.71 21.92
C LEU A 67 8.07 -10.11 23.16
N ASN A 68 7.97 -9.19 24.12
CA ASN A 68 7.04 -9.32 25.24
C ASN A 68 5.63 -8.83 24.86
N GLU A 69 4.66 -8.99 25.78
CA GLU A 69 3.25 -8.65 25.52
C GLU A 69 3.03 -7.15 25.28
N GLU A 70 3.75 -6.27 26.00
CA GLU A 70 3.66 -4.82 25.85
C GLU A 70 4.16 -4.39 24.46
N GLN A 71 5.28 -4.96 24.01
CA GLN A 71 5.85 -4.72 22.68
C GLN A 71 4.93 -5.21 21.56
N ARG A 72 4.27 -6.36 21.75
CA ARG A 72 3.26 -6.85 20.80
C ARG A 72 2.04 -5.93 20.74
N HIS A 73 1.60 -5.38 21.88
CA HIS A 73 0.52 -4.38 21.91
C HIS A 73 0.93 -3.09 21.19
N LEU A 74 2.17 -2.62 21.37
CA LEU A 74 2.65 -1.42 20.68
C LEU A 74 2.57 -1.56 19.15
N ILE A 75 2.90 -2.74 18.61
CA ILE A 75 2.76 -3.04 17.19
C ILE A 75 1.28 -3.05 16.79
N LEU A 76 0.42 -3.71 17.56
CA LEU A 76 -1.02 -3.74 17.28
C LEU A 76 -1.68 -2.35 17.31
N ASP A 77 -1.23 -1.47 18.21
CA ASP A 77 -1.74 -0.10 18.33
C ASP A 77 -1.40 0.75 17.10
N SER A 78 -0.30 0.43 16.39
CA SER A 78 0.04 1.05 15.10
C SER A 78 -0.83 0.55 13.92
N GLY A 79 -1.74 -0.39 14.17
CA GLY A 79 -2.61 -0.99 13.15
C GLY A 79 -2.01 -2.22 12.45
N PHE A 80 -0.73 -2.50 12.67
CA PHE A 80 -0.04 -3.66 12.11
C PHE A 80 -0.06 -4.88 13.04
N SER A 81 0.19 -6.06 12.48
CA SER A 81 0.36 -7.27 13.28
C SER A 81 1.38 -8.22 12.68
N ILE A 82 2.20 -8.83 13.54
CA ILE A 82 3.13 -9.90 13.14
C ILE A 82 2.38 -11.23 12.94
N ASP A 83 1.31 -11.45 13.69
CA ASP A 83 0.58 -12.72 13.71
C ASP A 83 -0.53 -12.80 12.63
N ARG A 84 -0.85 -11.69 11.96
CA ARG A 84 -1.84 -11.63 10.87
C ARG A 84 -1.20 -11.93 9.51
N GLU A 85 -2.06 -12.11 8.50
CA GLU A 85 -1.59 -12.27 7.13
C GLU A 85 -0.87 -11.00 6.66
N PRO A 86 0.29 -11.12 5.98
CA PRO A 86 1.03 -9.96 5.46
C PRO A 86 0.21 -9.06 4.54
N PHE A 87 -0.79 -9.63 3.88
CA PHE A 87 -1.70 -8.87 3.02
C PHE A 87 -2.58 -7.89 3.80
N ASP A 88 -3.00 -8.23 5.03
CA ASP A 88 -3.83 -7.33 5.84
C ASP A 88 -3.04 -6.08 6.23
N ASN A 89 -1.76 -6.26 6.56
CA ASN A 89 -0.84 -5.16 6.81
C ASN A 89 -0.60 -4.32 5.54
N GLY A 90 -0.45 -4.98 4.38
CA GLY A 90 -0.25 -4.32 3.09
C GLY A 90 -1.45 -3.49 2.66
N ASP A 91 -2.64 -4.07 2.76
CA ASP A 91 -3.90 -3.39 2.45
C ASP A 91 -4.12 -2.21 3.41
N TYR A 92 -3.90 -2.41 4.71
CA TYR A 92 -4.00 -1.35 5.71
C TYR A 92 -3.09 -0.17 5.36
N ALA A 93 -1.80 -0.43 5.08
CA ALA A 93 -0.86 0.62 4.74
C ALA A 93 -1.26 1.38 3.47
N MET A 94 -1.67 0.67 2.41
CA MET A 94 -2.12 1.32 1.18
C MET A 94 -3.41 2.14 1.38
N GLU A 95 -4.35 1.65 2.19
CA GLU A 95 -5.55 2.41 2.54
C GLU A 95 -5.23 3.69 3.32
N GLN A 96 -4.20 3.67 4.17
CA GLN A 96 -3.75 4.89 4.86
C GLN A 96 -3.10 5.89 3.89
N ILE A 97 -2.39 5.43 2.85
CA ILE A 97 -1.70 6.31 1.90
C ILE A 97 -2.66 6.88 0.84
N PHE A 98 -3.47 6.03 0.22
CA PHE A 98 -4.31 6.39 -0.93
C PHE A 98 -5.80 6.47 -0.61
N GLY A 99 -6.21 6.10 0.60
CA GLY A 99 -7.62 5.95 0.96
C GLY A 99 -8.22 4.63 0.47
N PRO A 100 -9.53 4.42 0.66
CA PRO A 100 -10.18 3.13 0.41
C PRO A 100 -10.41 2.79 -1.07
N GLN A 101 -10.08 3.71 -1.99
CA GLN A 101 -10.42 3.56 -3.42
C GLN A 101 -9.16 3.71 -4.28
N TYR A 102 -8.33 2.68 -4.23
CA TYR A 102 -7.16 2.50 -5.07
C TYR A 102 -7.20 1.12 -5.75
N THR A 103 -6.39 0.95 -6.79
CA THR A 103 -6.14 -0.36 -7.40
C THR A 103 -4.69 -0.43 -7.82
N ILE A 104 -4.01 -1.53 -7.51
CA ILE A 104 -2.66 -1.78 -8.01
C ILE A 104 -2.78 -2.44 -9.39
N ALA A 105 -2.57 -1.64 -10.43
CA ALA A 105 -2.68 -2.08 -11.82
C ALA A 105 -1.48 -2.93 -12.25
N ASN A 106 -0.30 -2.66 -11.71
CA ASN A 106 0.90 -3.44 -12.00
C ASN A 106 1.90 -3.45 -10.83
N ALA A 107 2.71 -4.49 -10.75
CA ALA A 107 3.90 -4.57 -9.91
C ALA A 107 5.05 -5.05 -10.79
N THR A 108 6.11 -4.25 -10.85
CA THR A 108 7.30 -4.52 -11.65
C THR A 108 8.47 -4.69 -10.72
N GLU A 109 9.29 -5.72 -10.97
CA GLU A 109 10.58 -5.91 -10.32
C GLU A 109 11.62 -5.99 -11.43
N ASP A 110 12.48 -4.98 -11.52
CA ASP A 110 13.56 -4.93 -12.50
C ASP A 110 14.90 -4.54 -11.85
N ALA A 111 15.91 -4.30 -12.68
CA ALA A 111 17.24 -3.95 -12.20
C ALA A 111 17.32 -2.54 -11.60
N ASP A 112 16.36 -1.67 -11.93
CA ASP A 112 16.27 -0.29 -11.45
C ASP A 112 15.47 -0.21 -10.14
N GLY A 113 14.61 -1.19 -9.88
CA GLY A 113 13.97 -1.39 -8.58
C GLY A 113 12.66 -2.16 -8.67
N SER A 114 11.99 -2.26 -7.53
CA SER A 114 10.62 -2.80 -7.46
C SER A 114 9.63 -1.68 -7.20
N PHE A 115 8.58 -1.57 -8.02
CA PHE A 115 7.58 -0.52 -7.90
C PHE A 115 6.16 -1.00 -8.23
N PHE A 116 5.19 -0.35 -7.59
CA PHE A 116 3.77 -0.47 -7.86
C PHE A 116 3.30 0.62 -8.80
N THR A 117 2.46 0.26 -9.76
CA THR A 117 1.62 1.20 -10.52
C THR A 117 0.24 1.21 -9.90
N ILE A 118 -0.14 2.33 -9.32
CA ILE A 118 -1.35 2.49 -8.53
C ILE A 118 -2.29 3.43 -9.28
N GLU A 119 -3.53 3.02 -9.45
CA GLU A 119 -4.59 3.77 -10.09
C GLU A 119 -5.62 4.20 -9.04
N MET A 120 -6.00 5.46 -9.08
CA MET A 120 -7.05 6.03 -8.23
C MET A 120 -8.01 6.85 -9.09
N PRO A 121 -9.34 6.71 -8.92
CA PRO A 121 -10.29 7.53 -9.66
C PRO A 121 -10.11 9.01 -9.33
N TYR A 122 -10.06 9.87 -10.34
CA TYR A 122 -9.70 11.29 -10.21
C TYR A 122 -10.60 12.05 -9.23
N ARG A 123 -11.88 11.68 -9.16
CA ARG A 123 -12.85 12.24 -8.19
C ARG A 123 -12.39 12.09 -6.74
N PHE A 124 -11.74 10.97 -6.39
CA PHE A 124 -11.23 10.74 -5.03
C PHE A 124 -9.95 11.51 -4.79
N PHE A 125 -9.06 11.56 -5.78
CA PHE A 125 -7.85 12.36 -5.71
C PHE A 125 -8.15 13.84 -5.42
N ILE A 126 -9.11 14.44 -6.12
CA ILE A 126 -9.51 15.84 -5.85
C ILE A 126 -10.12 15.98 -4.45
N SER A 127 -10.94 15.03 -4.02
CA SER A 127 -11.58 15.09 -2.70
C SER A 127 -10.60 15.02 -1.53
N GLN A 128 -9.42 14.42 -1.73
CA GLN A 128 -8.35 14.38 -0.71
C GLN A 128 -7.46 15.63 -0.73
N LYS A 129 -7.46 16.40 -1.81
CA LYS A 129 -6.64 17.62 -1.95
C LYS A 129 -7.29 18.89 -1.39
N ASN A 130 -8.61 18.88 -1.19
CA ASN A 130 -9.40 20.02 -0.70
C ASN A 130 -9.81 19.82 0.76
#